data_AF-A0A922YPU0-F1
#
_entry.id   AF-A0A922YPU0-F1
#
_cell.length_a   1.000
_cell.length_b   1.000
_cell.length_c   1.000
_cell.angle_alpha   90.00
_cell.angle_beta   90.00
_cell.angle_gamma   90.00
#
_symmetry.space_group_name_H-M   'P 1'
#
loop_
_entity.id
_entity.type
_entity.pdbx_description
1 polymer ?
#
loop_
_entity_poly.entity_id
_entity_poly.type
_entity_poly.pdbx_seq_one_letter_code
_entity_poly.pdbx_strand_id
1 'polypeptide(L)'
;MDFTFSLFPLGWQHYLLGGIFIGTGVALLYLLTGLVGGMSTVFSSTWSFVSSRPFFQQSRFTGSRAWRLVYAAGLILGALVWWWMFADGTPQSTEVPAWMLLLGGLFVGYGARLGNGCTSGHGICGLGALQWPSLLAVLTFMATAFITANLVAWGLS
;
A
#
# COMPACT_ATOMS: atom_id res chain seq x y z
N MET A 1 -30.72 -17.41 -2.38
CA MET A 1 -29.60 -16.80 -1.63
C MET A 1 -28.64 -16.29 -2.68
N ASP A 2 -28.63 -14.98 -2.94
CA ASP A 2 -27.75 -14.40 -3.96
C ASP A 2 -26.29 -14.55 -3.53
N PHE A 3 -25.53 -15.35 -4.28
CA PHE A 3 -24.12 -15.63 -4.03
C PHE A 3 -23.28 -14.35 -3.86
N THR A 4 -23.62 -13.30 -4.61
CA THR A 4 -22.98 -11.99 -4.54
C THR A 4 -23.11 -11.32 -3.17
N PHE A 5 -24.26 -11.40 -2.52
CA PHE A 5 -24.46 -10.82 -1.17
C PHE A 5 -23.82 -11.68 -0.08
N SER A 6 -23.61 -12.98 -0.34
CA SER A 6 -22.87 -13.84 0.59
C SER A 6 -21.37 -13.54 0.61
N LEU A 7 -20.79 -13.15 -0.54
CA LEU A 7 -19.38 -12.79 -0.65
C LEU A 7 -19.12 -11.30 -0.36
N PHE A 8 -20.05 -10.43 -0.76
CA PHE A 8 -19.92 -8.98 -0.66
C PHE A 8 -21.14 -8.39 0.07
N PRO A 9 -21.18 -8.49 1.41
CA PRO A 9 -22.31 -8.00 2.19
C PRO A 9 -22.52 -6.48 2.06
N LEU A 10 -21.47 -5.73 1.72
CA LEU A 10 -21.49 -4.28 1.48
C LEU A 10 -21.61 -3.91 -0.01
N GLY A 11 -21.87 -4.89 -0.88
CA GLY A 11 -21.90 -4.72 -2.33
C GLY A 11 -20.52 -4.73 -2.99
N TRP A 12 -20.46 -5.08 -4.28
CA TRP A 12 -19.20 -5.26 -5.02
C TRP A 12 -18.69 -4.00 -5.73
N GLN A 13 -19.56 -2.99 -5.90
CA GLN A 13 -19.33 -1.80 -6.73
C GLN A 13 -18.08 -1.01 -6.30
N HIS A 14 -17.88 -0.84 -4.98
CA HIS A 14 -16.76 -0.08 -4.42
C HIS A 14 -15.40 -0.70 -4.76
N TYR A 15 -15.30 -2.04 -4.79
CA TYR A 15 -14.07 -2.73 -5.16
C TYR A 15 -13.72 -2.52 -6.63
N LEU A 16 -14.73 -2.57 -7.52
CA LEU A 16 -14.52 -2.31 -8.95
C LEU A 16 -14.10 -0.86 -9.18
N LEU A 17 -14.85 0.10 -8.61
CA LEU A 17 -14.55 1.52 -8.75
C LEU A 17 -13.16 1.86 -8.23
N GLY A 18 -12.81 1.37 -7.03
CA GLY A 18 -11.48 1.55 -6.45
C GLY A 18 -10.38 0.96 -7.35
N GLY A 19 -10.59 -0.24 -7.89
CA GLY A 19 -9.66 -0.88 -8.82
C GLY A 19 -9.44 -0.08 -10.11
N ILE A 20 -10.52 0.45 -10.70
CA ILE A 20 -10.45 1.32 -11.89
C ILE A 20 -9.69 2.60 -11.56
N PHE A 21 -10.03 3.30 -10.47
CA PHE A 21 -9.36 4.55 -10.09
C PHE A 21 -7.86 4.35 -9.83
N ILE A 22 -7.49 3.31 -9.08
CA ILE A 22 -6.08 3.00 -8.79
C ILE A 22 -5.35 2.60 -10.08
N GLY A 23 -5.96 1.72 -10.88
CA GLY A 23 -5.37 1.24 -12.14
C GLY A 23 -5.15 2.37 -13.14
N THR A 24 -6.17 3.20 -13.37
CA THR A 24 -6.06 4.38 -14.22
C THR A 24 -5.05 5.39 -13.67
N GLY A 25 -5.04 5.65 -12.36
CA GLY A 25 -4.09 6.57 -11.74
C GLY A 25 -2.63 6.14 -11.93
N VAL A 26 -2.33 4.86 -11.69
CA VAL A 26 -0.98 4.31 -11.88
C VAL A 26 -0.61 4.22 -13.36
N ALA A 27 -1.55 3.88 -14.24
CA ALA A 27 -1.32 3.86 -15.68
C ALA A 27 -1.00 5.27 -16.21
N LEU A 28 -1.78 6.28 -15.83
CA LEU A 28 -1.53 7.67 -16.20
C LEU A 28 -0.19 8.16 -15.66
N LEU A 29 0.13 7.84 -14.40
CA LEU A 29 1.41 8.17 -13.83
C LEU A 29 2.56 7.62 -14.68
N TYR A 30 2.49 6.34 -15.02
CA TYR A 30 3.51 5.69 -15.83
C TYR A 30 3.59 6.27 -17.25
N LEU A 31 2.46 6.49 -17.91
CA LEU A 31 2.41 7.03 -19.28
C LEU A 31 2.93 8.47 -19.36
N LEU A 32 2.67 9.30 -18.35
CA LEU A 32 3.04 10.71 -18.36
C LEU A 32 4.46 10.97 -17.86
N THR A 33 4.96 10.15 -16.93
CA THR A 33 6.25 10.40 -16.26
C THR A 33 7.30 9.33 -16.52
N GLY A 34 6.90 8.14 -17.00
CA GLY A 34 7.76 6.95 -17.07
C GLY A 34 8.10 6.36 -15.70
N LEU A 35 7.48 6.84 -14.62
CA LEU A 35 7.79 6.44 -13.26
C LEU A 35 6.80 5.39 -12.74
N VAL A 36 7.33 4.43 -11.98
CA VAL A 36 6.56 3.38 -11.33
C VAL A 36 6.24 3.80 -9.89
N GLY A 37 4.96 3.77 -9.52
CA GLY A 37 4.48 4.10 -8.18
C GLY A 37 4.76 2.98 -7.18
N GLY A 38 5.44 3.28 -6.08
CA GLY A 38 5.71 2.30 -5.03
C GLY A 38 6.12 2.92 -3.69
N MET A 39 5.51 2.47 -2.60
CA MET A 39 5.67 3.09 -1.27
C MET A 39 6.86 2.55 -0.46
N SER A 40 7.30 1.30 -0.69
CA SER A 40 8.35 0.66 0.11
C SER A 40 9.72 1.35 0.04
N THR A 41 9.93 2.22 -0.93
CA THR A 41 11.19 2.97 -1.09
C THR A 41 11.08 4.43 -0.65
N VAL A 42 9.88 4.92 -0.32
CA VAL A 42 9.66 6.28 0.19
C VAL A 42 10.47 6.48 1.46
N PHE A 43 10.33 5.57 2.44
CA PHE A 43 11.09 5.63 3.69
C PHE A 43 12.61 5.74 3.45
N SER A 44 13.20 4.83 2.67
CA SER A 44 14.64 4.86 2.38
C SER A 44 15.06 6.11 1.61
N SER A 45 14.23 6.62 0.71
CA SER A 45 14.53 7.83 -0.05
C SER A 45 14.39 9.11 0.77
N THR A 46 13.43 9.18 1.69
CA THR A 46 13.27 10.31 2.62
C THR A 46 14.43 10.34 3.61
N TRP A 47 14.83 9.18 4.12
CA TRP A 47 15.96 9.09 5.05
C TRP A 47 17.31 9.47 4.39
N SER A 48 17.39 9.47 3.06
CA SER A 48 18.56 9.99 2.33
C SER A 48 18.79 11.50 2.49
N PHE A 49 17.77 12.27 2.90
CA PHE A 49 17.95 13.70 3.22
C PHE A 49 18.64 13.92 4.56
N VAL A 50 18.37 13.04 5.53
CA VAL A 50 18.77 13.23 6.93
C VAL A 50 20.01 12.40 7.28
N SER A 51 20.17 11.23 6.67
CA SER A 51 21.24 10.30 7.03
C SER A 51 22.33 10.22 5.96
N SER A 52 23.57 10.46 6.37
CA SER A 52 24.77 10.28 5.53
C SER A 52 25.27 8.83 5.48
N ARG A 53 24.51 7.86 6.00
CA ARG A 53 24.92 6.44 5.95
C ARG A 53 25.00 5.97 4.48
N PRO A 54 26.01 5.16 4.10
CA PRO A 54 26.20 4.69 2.72
C PRO A 54 24.96 3.99 2.11
N PHE A 55 24.17 3.33 2.96
CA PHE A 55 22.93 2.68 2.54
C PHE A 55 21.86 3.65 2.00
N PHE A 56 21.67 4.81 2.65
CA PHE A 56 20.64 5.78 2.26
C PHE A 56 21.13 6.70 1.13
N GLN A 57 22.44 6.83 0.95
CA GLN A 57 23.06 7.66 -0.10
C GLN A 57 23.26 6.93 -1.43
N GLN A 58 22.65 5.76 -1.62
CA GLN A 58 22.68 5.05 -2.90
C GLN A 58 22.01 5.90 -3.99
N SER A 59 22.60 5.93 -5.20
CA SER A 59 22.11 6.71 -6.36
C SER A 59 20.61 6.47 -6.65
N ARG A 60 20.14 5.23 -6.49
CA ARG A 60 18.72 4.86 -6.65
C ARG A 60 17.77 5.60 -5.70
N PHE A 61 18.22 5.98 -4.51
CA PHE A 61 17.41 6.67 -3.50
C PHE A 61 17.54 8.19 -3.63
N THR A 62 18.75 8.69 -3.85
CA THR A 62 19.01 10.12 -3.97
C THR A 62 18.44 10.72 -5.26
N GLY A 63 18.47 9.99 -6.37
CA GLY A 63 17.90 10.44 -7.66
C GLY A 63 16.38 10.44 -7.72
N SER A 64 15.69 9.65 -6.87
CA SER A 64 14.23 9.50 -6.90
C SER A 64 13.50 10.08 -5.68
N ARG A 65 14.24 10.67 -4.72
CA ARG A 65 13.72 11.16 -3.44
C ARG A 65 12.60 12.21 -3.58
N ALA A 66 12.77 13.18 -4.48
CA ALA A 66 11.80 14.28 -4.64
C ALA A 66 10.47 13.75 -5.21
N TRP A 67 10.52 12.99 -6.30
CA TRP A 67 9.36 12.35 -6.90
C TRP A 67 8.62 11.44 -5.90
N ARG A 68 9.35 10.61 -5.14
CA ARG A 68 8.73 9.70 -4.16
C ARG A 68 8.02 10.44 -3.03
N LEU A 69 8.53 11.60 -2.62
CA LEU A 69 7.83 12.48 -1.69
C LEU A 69 6.57 13.09 -2.30
N VAL A 70 6.63 13.55 -3.56
CA VAL A 70 5.45 14.07 -4.28
C VAL A 70 4.38 12.98 -4.42
N TYR A 71 4.77 11.76 -4.76
CA TYR A 71 3.87 10.62 -4.84
C TYR A 71 3.21 10.31 -3.48
N ALA A 72 4.01 10.22 -2.41
CA ALA A 72 3.49 9.98 -1.06
C ALA A 72 2.55 11.12 -0.60
N ALA A 73 2.92 12.37 -0.84
CA ALA A 73 2.09 13.53 -0.55
C ALA A 73 0.78 13.50 -1.34
N GLY A 74 0.83 13.13 -2.63
CA GLY A 74 -0.36 12.97 -3.47
C GLY A 74 -1.33 11.92 -2.94
N LEU A 75 -0.83 10.77 -2.46
CA LEU A 75 -1.67 9.74 -1.83
C LEU A 75 -2.31 10.23 -0.52
N ILE A 76 -1.54 10.92 0.32
CA ILE A 76 -2.04 11.51 1.57
C ILE A 76 -3.12 12.56 1.27
N LEU A 77 -2.84 13.47 0.33
CA LEU A 77 -3.79 14.50 -0.09
C LEU A 77 -5.06 13.89 -0.69
N GLY A 78 -4.94 12.86 -1.53
CA GLY A 78 -6.10 12.14 -2.07
C GLY A 78 -6.97 11.54 -0.98
N ALA A 79 -6.36 10.89 0.03
CA ALA A 79 -7.08 10.36 1.17
C ALA A 79 -7.76 11.46 2.00
N LEU A 80 -7.08 12.59 2.22
CA LEU A 80 -7.64 13.75 2.95
C LEU A 80 -8.81 14.40 2.21
N VAL A 81 -8.70 14.58 0.90
CA VAL A 81 -9.79 15.11 0.06
C VAL A 81 -11.00 14.19 0.11
N TRP A 82 -10.78 12.88 -0.01
CA TRP A 82 -11.87 11.91 0.10
C TRP A 82 -12.53 11.95 1.49
N TRP A 83 -11.73 11.97 2.56
CA TRP A 83 -12.24 12.05 3.93
C TRP A 83 -13.06 13.32 4.18
N TRP A 84 -12.62 14.45 3.64
CA TRP A 84 -13.33 15.72 3.78
C TRP A 84 -14.64 15.76 2.96
N MET A 85 -14.64 15.22 1.74
CA MET A 85 -15.80 15.26 0.86
C MET A 85 -16.85 14.19 1.13
N PHE A 86 -16.44 12.99 1.58
CA PHE A 86 -17.31 11.81 1.64
C PHE A 86 -17.44 11.19 3.04
N ALA A 87 -16.59 11.57 4.00
CA ALA A 87 -16.67 11.10 5.38
C ALA A 87 -16.99 12.23 6.38
N ASP A 88 -17.45 13.38 5.87
CA ASP A 88 -17.86 14.57 6.64
C ASP A 88 -16.81 15.06 7.65
N GLY A 89 -15.53 14.76 7.43
CA GLY A 89 -14.47 15.08 8.39
C GLY A 89 -14.63 14.40 9.75
N THR A 90 -15.40 13.32 9.83
CA THR A 90 -15.62 12.60 11.09
C THR A 90 -14.33 11.96 11.59
N PRO A 91 -13.94 12.17 12.87
CA PRO A 91 -12.77 11.50 13.43
C PRO A 91 -12.91 9.99 13.34
N GLN A 92 -11.97 9.34 12.65
CA GLN A 92 -11.93 7.89 12.54
C GLN A 92 -11.14 7.34 13.73
N SER A 93 -11.83 6.74 14.70
CA SER A 93 -11.19 6.01 15.80
C SER A 93 -11.06 4.53 15.44
N THR A 94 -9.95 3.92 15.84
CA THR A 94 -9.77 2.47 15.77
C THR A 94 -9.81 1.89 17.18
N GLU A 95 -10.49 0.75 17.33
CA GLU A 95 -10.52 -0.02 18.58
C GLU A 95 -9.20 -0.76 18.83
N VAL A 96 -8.30 -0.78 17.84
CA VAL A 96 -7.00 -1.45 17.92
C VAL A 96 -6.03 -0.63 18.79
N PRO A 97 -5.42 -1.23 19.82
CA PRO A 97 -4.50 -0.51 20.70
C PRO A 97 -3.23 -0.06 19.95
N ALA A 98 -2.70 1.10 20.32
CA ALA A 98 -1.58 1.75 19.63
C ALA A 98 -0.32 0.86 19.51
N TRP A 99 -0.04 0.02 20.51
CA TRP A 99 1.11 -0.88 20.47
C TRP A 99 1.00 -1.95 19.37
N MET A 100 -0.22 -2.43 19.06
CA MET A 100 -0.44 -3.37 17.96
C MET A 100 -0.21 -2.70 16.61
N LEU A 101 -0.64 -1.44 16.47
CA LEU A 101 -0.38 -0.65 15.25
C LEU A 101 1.12 -0.42 15.05
N LEU A 102 1.85 -0.11 16.12
CA LEU A 102 3.31 0.08 16.07
C LEU A 102 4.04 -1.20 15.68
N LEU A 103 3.74 -2.33 16.33
CA LEU A 103 4.35 -3.62 16.01
C LEU A 103 3.96 -4.09 14.61
N GLY A 104 2.68 -3.97 14.24
CA GLY A 104 2.19 -4.29 12.90
C GLY A 104 2.90 -3.48 11.83
N GLY A 105 3.04 -2.16 12.02
CA GLY A 105 3.78 -1.30 11.12
C GLY A 105 5.26 -1.69 10.98
N LEU A 106 5.91 -2.07 12.08
CA LEU A 106 7.29 -2.56 12.07
C LEU A 106 7.42 -3.87 11.27
N PHE A 107 6.54 -4.85 11.52
CA PHE A 107 6.53 -6.12 10.78
C PHE A 107 6.25 -5.93 9.30
N VAL A 108 5.28 -5.09 8.94
CA VAL A 108 4.97 -4.77 7.54
C VAL A 108 6.14 -4.06 6.86
N GLY A 109 6.77 -3.09 7.54
CA GLY A 109 7.94 -2.39 7.02
C GLY A 109 9.14 -3.32 6.80
N TYR A 110 9.43 -4.18 7.78
CA TYR A 110 10.48 -5.19 7.68
C TYR A 110 10.18 -6.21 6.57
N GLY A 111 8.96 -6.74 6.53
CA GLY A 111 8.51 -7.71 5.52
C GLY A 111 8.55 -7.15 4.10
N ALA A 112 8.11 -5.91 3.90
CA ALA A 112 8.21 -5.24 2.61
C ALA A 112 9.68 -5.05 2.16
N ARG A 113 10.61 -4.92 3.11
CA ARG A 113 12.03 -4.87 2.78
C ARG A 113 12.58 -6.24 2.42
N LEU A 114 12.20 -7.27 3.15
CA LEU A 114 12.60 -8.65 2.89
C LEU A 114 12.09 -9.13 1.53
N GLY A 115 10.85 -8.78 1.17
CA GLY A 115 10.25 -9.05 -0.13
C GLY A 115 10.74 -8.16 -1.28
N ASN A 116 11.69 -7.25 -1.03
CA ASN A 116 12.21 -6.26 -1.99
C ASN A 116 11.10 -5.39 -2.64
N GLY A 117 9.97 -5.20 -1.95
CA GLY A 117 8.81 -4.49 -2.45
C GLY A 117 7.63 -4.56 -1.49
N CYS A 118 6.70 -3.61 -1.61
CA CYS A 118 5.45 -3.61 -0.84
C CYS A 118 4.34 -4.32 -1.61
N THR A 119 3.25 -4.61 -0.91
CA THR A 119 2.01 -5.18 -1.49
C THR A 119 1.50 -4.35 -2.67
N SER A 120 1.52 -3.02 -2.60
CA SER A 120 1.10 -2.16 -3.70
C SER A 120 2.06 -2.17 -4.89
N GLY A 121 3.37 -2.26 -4.65
CA GLY A 121 4.38 -2.34 -5.72
C GLY A 121 4.28 -3.64 -6.52
N HIS A 122 4.24 -4.78 -5.83
CA HIS A 122 4.07 -6.08 -6.49
C HIS A 122 2.64 -6.28 -7.01
N GLY A 123 1.63 -5.85 -6.26
CA GLY A 123 0.22 -6.05 -6.58
C GLY A 123 -0.31 -5.16 -7.69
N ILE A 124 0.04 -3.88 -7.71
CA ILE A 124 -0.48 -2.96 -8.73
C ILE A 124 0.44 -2.97 -9.95
N CYS A 125 1.69 -2.55 -9.77
CA CYS A 125 2.63 -2.41 -10.89
C CYS A 125 3.19 -3.76 -11.34
N GLY A 126 3.60 -4.62 -10.40
CA GLY A 126 4.22 -5.91 -10.71
C GLY A 126 3.30 -6.92 -11.40
N LEU A 127 2.06 -7.05 -10.93
CA LEU A 127 1.04 -7.87 -11.61
C LEU A 127 0.59 -7.24 -12.92
N GLY A 128 0.45 -5.90 -12.99
CA GLY A 128 0.13 -5.20 -14.24
C GLY A 128 1.17 -5.42 -15.33
N ALA A 129 2.44 -5.61 -14.94
CA ALA A 129 3.54 -5.97 -15.85
C ALA A 129 3.71 -7.49 -16.07
N LEU A 130 2.76 -8.31 -15.62
CA LEU A 130 2.75 -9.78 -15.76
C LEU A 130 4.03 -10.47 -15.20
N GLN A 131 4.58 -9.95 -14.11
CA GLN A 131 5.79 -10.52 -13.51
C GLN A 131 5.49 -11.72 -12.61
N TRP A 132 6.01 -12.89 -12.99
CA TRP A 132 5.91 -14.12 -12.18
C TRP A 132 6.36 -13.97 -10.72
N PRO A 133 7.52 -13.31 -10.41
CA PRO A 133 7.93 -13.11 -9.02
C PRO A 133 6.94 -12.26 -8.22
N SER A 134 6.30 -11.28 -8.86
CA SER A 134 5.32 -10.41 -8.22
C SER A 134 4.02 -11.17 -7.92
N LEU A 135 3.60 -12.10 -8.78
CA LEU A 135 2.46 -12.97 -8.51
C LEU A 135 2.69 -13.82 -7.26
N LEU A 136 3.85 -14.47 -7.16
CA LEU A 136 4.20 -15.28 -5.98
C LEU A 136 4.29 -14.42 -4.71
N ALA A 137 4.84 -13.21 -4.79
CA ALA A 137 4.88 -12.28 -3.67
C ALA A 137 3.47 -11.87 -3.21
N VAL A 138 2.56 -11.57 -4.12
CA VAL A 138 1.18 -11.19 -3.77
C VAL A 138 0.43 -12.36 -3.15
N LEU A 139 0.56 -13.56 -3.71
CA LEU A 139 -0.09 -14.75 -3.16
C LEU A 139 0.40 -15.05 -1.74
N THR A 140 1.70 -14.94 -1.48
CA THR A 140 2.25 -15.13 -0.13
C THR A 140 1.77 -14.04 0.84
N PHE A 141 1.81 -12.77 0.45
CA PHE A 141 1.30 -11.67 1.29
C PHE A 141 -0.18 -11.84 1.64
N MET A 142 -1.02 -12.17 0.66
CA MET A 142 -2.45 -12.36 0.88
C MET A 142 -2.74 -13.60 1.73
N ALA A 143 -2.07 -14.72 1.47
CA ALA A 143 -2.23 -15.93 2.28
C ALA A 143 -1.85 -15.68 3.75
N THR A 144 -0.70 -15.05 4.00
CA THR A 144 -0.30 -14.69 5.37
C THR A 144 -1.28 -13.72 6.00
N ALA A 145 -1.75 -12.70 5.28
CA ALA A 145 -2.72 -11.74 5.79
C ALA A 145 -4.05 -12.43 6.18
N PHE A 146 -4.57 -13.33 5.35
CA PHE A 146 -5.79 -14.08 5.66
C PHE A 146 -5.62 -14.98 6.88
N ILE A 147 -4.50 -15.71 6.96
CA ILE A 147 -4.21 -16.58 8.11
C ILE A 147 -4.12 -15.74 9.39
N THR A 148 -3.33 -14.67 9.39
CA THR A 148 -3.17 -13.80 10.56
C THR A 148 -4.48 -13.14 10.96
N ALA A 149 -5.27 -12.62 10.01
CA ALA A 149 -6.56 -11.99 10.29
C ALA A 149 -7.55 -12.98 10.92
N ASN A 150 -7.63 -14.21 10.40
CA ASN A 150 -8.49 -15.24 10.97
C ASN A 150 -8.01 -15.69 12.36
N LEU A 151 -6.71 -15.89 12.56
CA LEU A 151 -6.16 -16.26 13.87
C LEU A 151 -6.43 -15.19 14.93
N VAL A 152 -6.26 -13.92 14.58
CA VAL A 152 -6.54 -12.81 15.49
C VAL A 152 -8.04 -12.69 15.77
N ALA A 153 -8.88 -12.81 14.74
CA ALA A 153 -10.34 -12.78 14.92
C ALA A 153 -10.84 -13.92 15.83
N TRP A 154 -10.30 -15.13 15.66
CA TRP A 154 -10.62 -16.29 16.50
C TRP A 154 -10.05 -16.19 17.92
N GLY A 155 -8.89 -15.55 18.10
CA GLY A 155 -8.30 -15.35 19.41
C GLY A 155 -8.94 -14.22 20.23
N LEU A 156 -9.70 -13.35 19.58
CA LEU A 156 -10.45 -12.24 20.20
C LEU A 156 -11.94 -12.57 20.45
N SER A 157 -12.43 -13.69 19.92
CA SER A 157 -13.78 -14.24 20.13
C SER A 157 -13.82 -15.24 21.28
#